data_AF-A0A7W3IWN7-F1
#
_entry.id   AF-A0A7W3IWN7-F1
#
_cell.length_a   1.000
_cell.length_b   1.000
_cell.length_c   1.000
_cell.angle_alpha   90.00
_cell.angle_beta   90.00
_cell.angle_gamma   90.00
#
_symmetry.space_group_name_H-M   'P 1'
#
loop_
_entity.id
_entity.type
_entity.pdbx_description
1 polymer ?
#
loop_
_entity_poly.entity_id
_entity_poly.type
_entity_poly.pdbx_seq_one_letter_code
_entity_poly.pdbx_strand_id
1 'polypeptide(L)'
;MHPDAFHALARSSPWRWTAVHLRHRSSWAGTVEAWLTRPDGVRLVGPDGAPVPRTLVGQTDRPSGPWSPPAGATFRPDGLVATRPGDSTYAACEHGDGLYWTNYSWLAMLDPVELSHHVDVSDLRVVEVAGREAWAARLVPRLGYDPRCGGNCCELLWSEAGLRADFPSDDDVPAAWRGRDYPSAYDVALDAVTGIVVRSHPVGGTGAPWLENDIVSAG
;
A
#
# COMPACT_ATOMS: atom_id res chain seq x y z
N MET A 1 21.61 -1.23 3.36
CA MET A 1 20.30 -1.52 3.98
C MET A 1 19.87 -2.92 3.52
N HIS A 2 19.25 -3.73 4.39
CA HIS A 2 18.88 -5.12 4.06
C HIS A 2 17.41 -5.18 3.56
N PRO A 3 17.04 -6.06 2.61
CA PRO A 3 15.65 -6.27 2.16
C PRO A 3 14.61 -6.34 3.30
N ASP A 4 14.96 -7.06 4.36
CA ASP A 4 14.10 -7.21 5.54
C ASP A 4 13.79 -5.87 6.25
N ALA A 5 14.67 -4.86 6.17
CA ALA A 5 14.37 -3.54 6.70
C ALA A 5 13.25 -2.84 5.90
N PHE A 6 13.25 -3.00 4.57
CA PHE A 6 12.19 -2.48 3.71
C PHE A 6 10.85 -3.15 4.04
N HIS A 7 10.83 -4.47 4.18
CA HIS A 7 9.65 -5.22 4.60
C HIS A 7 9.16 -4.80 6.00
N ALA A 8 10.08 -4.59 6.95
CA ALA A 8 9.72 -4.15 8.29
C ALA A 8 9.13 -2.73 8.30
N LEU A 9 9.64 -1.82 7.47
CA LEU A 9 9.06 -0.49 7.31
C LEU A 9 7.63 -0.58 6.74
N ALA A 10 7.43 -1.41 5.71
CA ALA A 10 6.12 -1.65 5.11
C ALA A 10 5.12 -2.20 6.14
N ARG A 11 5.52 -3.21 6.93
CA ARG A 11 4.74 -3.75 8.05
C ARG A 11 4.51 -2.75 9.17
N SER A 12 5.29 -1.68 9.29
CA SER A 12 5.14 -0.73 10.39
C SER A 12 4.25 0.45 10.04
N SER A 13 4.10 0.76 8.74
CA SER A 13 3.52 2.02 8.24
C SER A 13 2.30 2.53 9.02
N PRO A 14 1.25 1.73 9.27
CA PRO A 14 0.02 2.25 9.87
C PRO A 14 0.24 2.90 11.23
N TRP A 15 1.20 2.40 12.00
CA TRP A 15 1.42 2.79 13.39
C TRP A 15 2.57 3.80 13.54
N ARG A 16 3.11 4.29 12.43
CA ARG A 16 4.18 5.30 12.43
C ARG A 16 3.65 6.73 12.29
N TRP A 17 2.35 6.89 12.13
CA TRP A 17 1.68 8.17 12.00
C TRP A 17 0.24 8.06 12.49
N THR A 18 -0.30 9.19 12.92
CA THR A 18 -1.71 9.37 13.28
C THR A 18 -2.37 10.43 12.41
N ALA A 19 -1.60 11.35 11.84
CA ALA A 19 -2.07 12.31 10.87
C ALA A 19 -1.07 12.47 9.70
N VAL A 20 -1.59 12.62 8.48
CA VAL A 20 -0.78 12.92 7.30
C VAL A 20 -1.52 13.86 6.36
N HIS A 21 -0.80 14.81 5.78
CA HIS A 21 -1.23 15.62 4.65
C HIS A 21 -0.38 15.23 3.45
N LEU A 22 -1.01 14.77 2.37
CA LEU A 22 -0.32 14.35 1.15
C LEU A 22 -1.02 14.85 -0.11
N ARG A 23 -0.25 14.93 -1.19
CA ARG A 23 -0.76 15.11 -2.56
C ARG A 23 -0.60 13.80 -3.30
N HIS A 24 -1.72 13.20 -3.66
CA HIS A 24 -1.81 11.91 -4.33
C HIS A 24 -2.01 12.08 -5.83
N ARG A 25 -1.31 11.27 -6.62
CA ARG A 25 -1.52 11.11 -8.06
C ARG A 25 -1.47 9.63 -8.39
N SER A 26 -2.43 9.12 -9.14
CA SER A 26 -2.36 7.77 -9.69
C SER A 26 -3.09 7.65 -11.01
N SER A 27 -2.71 6.63 -11.79
CA SER A 27 -3.47 6.24 -12.99
C SER A 27 -4.79 5.53 -12.67
N TRP A 28 -5.06 5.26 -11.38
CA TRP A 28 -6.24 4.52 -10.93
C TRP A 28 -7.24 5.38 -10.17
N ALA A 29 -6.86 5.86 -8.98
CA ALA A 29 -7.73 6.63 -8.08
C ALA A 29 -7.85 8.10 -8.50
N GLY A 30 -6.97 8.58 -9.39
CA GLY A 30 -6.94 9.97 -9.85
C GLY A 30 -6.00 10.84 -9.01
N THR A 31 -6.30 12.14 -8.93
CA THR A 31 -5.46 13.14 -8.27
C THR A 31 -6.25 13.87 -7.19
N VAL A 32 -5.71 13.92 -5.96
CA VAL A 32 -6.29 14.66 -4.83
C VAL A 32 -5.20 15.20 -3.90
N GLU A 33 -5.53 16.27 -3.18
CA GLU A 33 -4.87 16.63 -1.93
C GLU A 33 -5.68 16.07 -0.76
N ALA A 34 -5.01 15.42 0.18
CA ALA A 34 -5.64 14.64 1.23
C ALA A 34 -5.09 15.01 2.62
N TRP A 35 -5.99 15.17 3.57
CA TRP A 35 -5.69 15.26 5.01
C TRP A 35 -6.34 14.07 5.69
N LEU A 36 -5.49 13.23 6.28
CA LEU A 36 -5.90 11.99 6.92
C LEU A 36 -5.57 12.06 8.40
N THR A 37 -6.48 11.61 9.24
CA THR A 37 -6.29 11.43 10.68
C THR A 37 -6.88 10.09 11.08
N ARG A 38 -6.08 9.23 11.68
CA ARG A 38 -6.56 7.93 12.15
C ARG A 38 -7.48 8.12 13.37
N PRO A 39 -8.55 7.34 13.51
CA PRO A 39 -8.91 6.17 12.68
C PRO A 39 -10.03 6.43 11.65
N ASP A 40 -10.37 7.68 11.27
CA ASP A 40 -11.44 7.91 10.28
C ASP A 40 -11.50 9.33 9.67
N GLY A 41 -10.63 10.24 10.09
CA GLY A 41 -10.52 11.57 9.54
C GLY A 41 -10.03 11.51 8.10
N VAL A 42 -10.90 11.87 7.15
CA VAL A 42 -10.55 11.96 5.73
C VAL A 42 -11.14 13.26 5.19
N ARG A 43 -10.28 14.13 4.68
CA ARG A 43 -10.66 15.29 3.88
C ARG A 43 -9.89 15.24 2.58
N LEU A 44 -10.62 15.37 1.47
CA LEU A 44 -10.07 15.25 0.12
C LEU A 44 -10.50 16.45 -0.71
N VAL A 45 -9.56 17.00 -1.46
CA VAL A 45 -9.76 18.13 -2.36
C VAL A 45 -9.22 17.75 -3.74
N GLY A 46 -10.04 17.93 -4.76
CA GLY A 46 -9.69 17.67 -6.15
C GLY A 46 -8.75 18.75 -6.71
N PRO A 47 -8.21 18.55 -7.92
CA PRO A 47 -7.28 19.50 -8.54
C PRO A 47 -7.92 20.86 -8.86
N ASP A 48 -9.25 20.93 -8.95
CA ASP A 48 -10.05 22.14 -9.12
C ASP A 48 -10.35 22.88 -7.80
N GLY A 49 -9.88 22.34 -6.66
CA GLY A 49 -10.16 22.86 -5.33
C GLY A 49 -11.51 22.41 -4.75
N ALA A 50 -12.29 21.61 -5.47
CA ALA A 50 -13.58 21.13 -4.99
C ALA A 50 -13.41 19.96 -3.99
N PRO A 51 -14.25 19.86 -2.95
CA PRO A 51 -14.27 18.68 -2.09
C PRO A 51 -14.61 17.41 -2.88
N VAL A 52 -13.88 16.33 -2.62
CA VAL A 52 -14.15 15.02 -3.23
C VAL A 52 -14.91 14.13 -2.23
N PRO A 53 -16.05 13.54 -2.61
CA PRO A 53 -16.79 12.64 -1.73
C PRO A 53 -16.00 11.34 -1.48
N ARG A 54 -16.18 10.76 -0.29
CA ARG A 54 -15.66 9.43 0.05
C ARG A 54 -16.78 8.40 0.02
N THR A 55 -16.49 7.22 -0.51
CA THR A 55 -17.35 6.05 -0.33
C THR A 55 -16.98 5.41 1.01
N LEU A 56 -17.94 5.22 1.91
CA LEU A 56 -17.73 4.40 3.11
C LEU A 56 -17.94 2.94 2.71
N VAL A 57 -16.89 2.12 2.76
CA VAL A 57 -16.98 0.68 2.53
C VAL A 57 -16.69 -0.03 3.85
N GLY A 58 -17.60 -0.91 4.28
CA GLY A 58 -17.42 -1.84 5.39
C GLY A 58 -17.09 -1.17 6.73
N GLN A 59 -18.12 -0.80 7.51
CA GLN A 59 -17.91 -0.56 8.94
C GLN A 59 -17.82 -1.91 9.66
N THR A 60 -16.64 -2.50 9.72
CA THR A 60 -16.33 -3.53 10.72
C THR A 60 -15.76 -2.88 11.97
N ASP A 61 -15.88 -3.59 13.10
CA ASP A 61 -15.77 -3.05 14.46
C ASP A 61 -14.62 -2.05 14.67
N ARG A 62 -14.99 -0.85 15.13
CA ARG A 62 -14.03 0.19 15.50
C ARG A 62 -13.13 -0.32 16.62
N PRO A 63 -11.79 -0.22 16.47
CA PRO A 63 -10.91 -0.39 17.61
C PRO A 63 -11.25 0.67 18.66
N SER A 64 -11.68 0.24 19.85
CA SER A 64 -11.79 1.13 21.00
C SER A 64 -10.39 1.29 21.62
N GLY A 65 -9.77 2.45 21.48
CA GLY A 65 -8.47 2.74 22.10
C GLY A 65 -7.49 3.53 21.22
N PRO A 66 -6.25 3.74 21.70
CA PRO A 66 -5.22 4.42 20.96
C PRO A 66 -4.84 3.62 19.70
N TRP A 67 -4.62 4.32 18.59
CA TRP A 67 -4.15 3.71 17.36
C TRP A 67 -2.77 3.07 17.58
N SER A 68 -2.74 1.74 17.68
CA SER A 68 -1.57 0.97 18.11
C SER A 68 -1.46 -0.33 17.31
N PRO A 69 -0.25 -0.92 17.21
CA PRO A 69 -0.07 -2.25 16.64
C PRO A 69 -1.00 -3.29 17.29
N PRO A 70 -1.54 -4.25 16.52
CA PRO A 70 -2.43 -5.28 17.03
C PRO A 70 -1.73 -6.13 18.09
N ALA A 71 -2.51 -6.64 19.04
CA ALA A 71 -2.02 -7.53 20.07
C ALA A 71 -1.36 -8.76 19.45
N GLY A 72 -0.10 -9.04 19.81
CA GLY A 72 0.69 -10.14 19.24
C GLY A 72 1.65 -9.73 18.12
N ALA A 73 1.65 -8.47 17.69
CA ALA A 73 2.73 -7.95 16.84
C ALA A 73 4.08 -8.05 17.58
N THR A 74 5.12 -8.46 16.87
CA THR A 74 6.48 -8.50 17.41
C THR A 74 7.34 -7.39 16.79
N PHE A 75 8.36 -6.96 17.52
CA PHE A 75 9.20 -5.83 17.13
C PHE A 75 10.66 -6.24 17.01
N ARG A 76 11.33 -5.63 16.04
CA ARG A 76 12.77 -5.69 15.85
C ARG A 76 13.49 -4.78 16.86
N PRO A 77 14.81 -4.93 17.03
CA PRO A 77 15.61 -4.02 17.86
C PRO A 77 15.58 -2.56 17.41
N ASP A 78 15.29 -2.29 16.13
CA ASP A 78 15.16 -0.94 15.56
C ASP A 78 13.74 -0.33 15.76
N GLY A 79 12.84 -1.05 16.44
CA GLY A 79 11.48 -0.62 16.72
C GLY A 79 10.49 -0.83 15.57
N LEU A 80 10.93 -1.34 14.42
CA LEU A 80 10.03 -1.72 13.33
C LEU A 80 9.37 -3.07 13.60
N VAL A 81 8.18 -3.26 13.05
CA VAL A 81 7.40 -4.50 13.17
C VAL A 81 8.11 -5.65 12.45
N ALA A 82 8.42 -6.71 13.21
CA ALA A 82 8.97 -7.95 12.70
C ALA A 82 7.87 -8.82 12.07
N THR A 83 6.76 -9.04 12.77
CA THR A 83 5.61 -9.83 12.30
C THR A 83 4.29 -9.23 12.79
N ARG A 84 3.20 -9.39 12.04
CA ARG A 84 1.83 -9.08 12.52
C ARG A 84 1.10 -10.38 12.86
N PRO A 85 0.18 -10.36 13.85
CA PRO A 85 -0.67 -11.52 14.14
C PRO A 85 -1.58 -11.79 12.94
N GLY A 86 -1.64 -13.04 12.50
CA GLY A 86 -2.52 -13.46 11.41
C GLY A 86 -2.14 -12.89 10.05
N ASP A 87 -0.83 -12.87 9.72
CA ASP A 87 -0.18 -12.37 8.49
C ASP A 87 -0.78 -12.92 7.16
N SER A 88 -2.05 -12.64 6.91
CA SER A 88 -2.68 -12.50 5.59
C SER A 88 -3.16 -11.05 5.44
N THR A 89 -3.06 -10.50 4.24
CA THR A 89 -3.48 -9.12 3.98
C THR A 89 -5.00 -8.98 4.02
N TYR A 90 -5.73 -10.08 3.85
CA TYR A 90 -7.17 -10.17 4.11
C TYR A 90 -7.51 -9.88 5.58
N ALA A 91 -6.73 -10.40 6.54
CA ALA A 91 -6.89 -10.04 7.96
C ALA A 91 -6.49 -8.57 8.23
N ALA A 92 -5.53 -8.02 7.48
CA ALA A 92 -5.21 -6.59 7.54
C ALA A 92 -6.33 -5.69 7.00
N CYS A 93 -7.14 -6.17 6.03
CA CYS A 93 -8.33 -5.47 5.54
C CYS A 93 -9.44 -5.37 6.60
N GLU A 94 -9.53 -6.32 7.53
CA GLU A 94 -10.49 -6.29 8.65
C GLU A 94 -10.19 -5.18 9.67
N HIS A 95 -8.96 -4.66 9.69
CA HIS A 95 -8.52 -3.57 10.57
C HIS A 95 -8.77 -2.17 9.96
N GLY A 96 -9.74 -2.07 9.04
CA GLY A 96 -10.08 -0.88 8.27
C GLY A 96 -10.03 0.40 9.10
N ASP A 97 -9.02 1.23 8.81
CA ASP A 97 -8.72 2.47 9.51
C ASP A 97 -9.65 3.62 9.11
N GLY A 98 -10.84 3.32 8.58
CA GLY A 98 -11.82 4.31 8.12
C GLY A 98 -11.30 5.26 7.03
N LEU A 99 -10.09 5.05 6.49
CA LEU A 99 -9.44 5.97 5.55
C LEU A 99 -9.77 5.66 4.09
N TYR A 100 -10.66 4.71 3.82
CA TYR A 100 -11.06 4.37 2.45
C TYR A 100 -11.61 5.61 1.72
N TRP A 101 -11.19 5.76 0.46
CA TRP A 101 -11.72 6.80 -0.41
C TRP A 101 -12.40 6.22 -1.67
N THR A 102 -11.70 5.42 -2.47
CA THR A 102 -12.22 4.99 -3.79
C THR A 102 -11.88 3.55 -4.17
N ASN A 103 -10.71 3.05 -3.78
CA ASN A 103 -10.25 1.70 -4.09
C ASN A 103 -9.26 1.18 -3.03
N TYR A 104 -8.89 -0.09 -3.11
CA TYR A 104 -7.94 -0.68 -2.16
C TYR A 104 -6.48 -0.32 -2.41
N SER A 105 -6.09 0.15 -3.61
CA SER A 105 -4.72 0.63 -3.83
C SER A 105 -4.40 1.85 -2.95
N TRP A 106 -5.40 2.69 -2.68
CA TRP A 106 -5.32 3.79 -1.71
C TRP A 106 -5.03 3.30 -0.29
N LEU A 107 -5.69 2.23 0.16
CA LEU A 107 -5.39 1.67 1.48
C LEU A 107 -4.02 0.98 1.47
N ALA A 108 -3.69 0.24 0.40
CA ALA A 108 -2.41 -0.44 0.26
C ALA A 108 -1.22 0.53 0.29
N MET A 109 -1.35 1.75 -0.24
CA MET A 109 -0.26 2.74 -0.10
C MET A 109 -0.10 3.28 1.33
N LEU A 110 -1.17 3.35 2.12
CA LEU A 110 -1.15 3.83 3.51
C LEU A 110 -0.68 2.76 4.49
N ASP A 111 -0.97 1.50 4.18
CA ASP A 111 -0.52 0.33 4.91
C ASP A 111 -0.04 -0.74 3.89
N PRO A 112 1.21 -0.64 3.44
CA PRO A 112 1.76 -1.50 2.39
C PRO A 112 2.26 -2.85 2.91
N VAL A 113 1.56 -3.44 3.87
CA VAL A 113 1.92 -4.76 4.43
C VAL A 113 2.09 -5.84 3.36
N GLU A 114 1.34 -5.75 2.26
CA GLU A 114 1.46 -6.67 1.11
C GLU A 114 2.87 -6.67 0.49
N LEU A 115 3.63 -5.58 0.61
CA LEU A 115 5.03 -5.52 0.16
C LEU A 115 5.97 -6.38 1.00
N SER A 116 5.51 -6.95 2.11
CA SER A 116 6.32 -7.74 3.03
C SER A 116 6.13 -9.26 2.89
N HIS A 117 5.23 -9.71 2.02
CA HIS A 117 4.88 -11.12 1.81
C HIS A 117 5.11 -11.53 0.36
N HIS A 118 6.03 -12.47 0.14
CA HIS A 118 6.33 -13.04 -1.19
C HIS A 118 6.66 -11.97 -2.26
N VAL A 119 7.37 -10.92 -1.85
CA VAL A 119 7.91 -9.89 -2.74
C VAL A 119 9.43 -9.91 -2.62
N ASP A 120 10.12 -10.09 -3.74
CA ASP A 120 11.57 -9.94 -3.78
C ASP A 120 11.94 -8.46 -3.80
N VAL A 121 12.93 -8.08 -3.00
CA VAL A 121 13.47 -6.71 -2.92
C VAL A 121 14.90 -6.71 -3.43
N SER A 122 15.19 -5.81 -4.37
CA SER A 122 16.52 -5.58 -4.92
C SER A 122 16.79 -4.08 -5.09
N ASP A 123 18.05 -3.71 -5.34
CA ASP A 123 18.46 -2.30 -5.58
C ASP A 123 17.98 -1.32 -4.48
N LEU A 124 18.02 -1.77 -3.23
CA LEU A 124 17.57 -0.98 -2.08
C LEU A 124 18.52 0.17 -1.80
N ARG A 125 17.97 1.40 -1.82
CA ARG A 125 18.72 2.65 -1.68
C ARG A 125 17.91 3.72 -0.98
N VAL A 126 18.59 4.68 -0.39
CA VAL A 126 17.98 5.89 0.15
C VAL A 126 17.86 6.91 -0.97
N VAL A 127 16.70 7.54 -1.09
CA VAL A 127 16.41 8.61 -2.06
C VAL A 127 15.68 9.75 -1.37
N GLU A 128 15.52 10.86 -2.07
CA GLU A 128 14.63 11.95 -1.66
C GLU A 128 13.39 11.98 -2.55
N VAL A 129 12.21 12.09 -1.93
CA VAL A 129 10.93 12.33 -2.62
C VAL A 129 10.26 13.53 -1.96
N ALA A 130 10.03 14.58 -2.75
CA ALA A 130 9.39 15.82 -2.28
C ALA A 130 10.05 16.42 -1.01
N GLY A 131 11.39 16.40 -0.93
CA GLY A 131 12.14 16.93 0.22
C GLY A 131 12.19 16.02 1.45
N ARG A 132 11.76 14.76 1.31
CA ARG A 132 11.73 13.78 2.41
C ARG A 132 12.54 12.53 2.05
N GLU A 133 13.25 12.01 3.04
CA GLU A 133 13.97 10.74 2.90
C GLU A 133 12.99 9.58 2.65
N ALA A 134 13.27 8.78 1.63
CA ALA A 134 12.52 7.58 1.31
C ALA A 134 13.45 6.41 1.01
N TRP A 135 13.00 5.20 1.27
CA TRP A 135 13.70 3.97 0.93
C TRP A 135 13.11 3.44 -0.36
N ALA A 136 13.90 3.45 -1.44
CA ALA A 136 13.49 2.98 -2.76
C ALA A 136 14.09 1.60 -3.06
N ALA A 137 13.31 0.75 -3.72
CA ALA A 137 13.73 -0.58 -4.15
C ALA A 137 13.00 -1.03 -5.43
N ARG A 138 13.62 -1.99 -6.11
CA ARG A 138 13.03 -2.76 -7.20
C ARG A 138 12.33 -3.99 -6.60
N LEU A 139 11.02 -4.05 -6.75
CA LEU A 139 10.17 -5.10 -6.21
C LEU A 139 9.67 -6.05 -7.30
N VAL A 140 9.68 -7.35 -7.01
CA VAL A 140 9.09 -8.37 -7.89
C VAL A 140 8.12 -9.23 -7.09
N PRO A 141 6.80 -9.13 -7.32
CA PRO A 141 5.83 -9.99 -6.67
C PRO A 141 6.00 -11.43 -7.16
N ARG A 142 5.97 -12.40 -6.24
CA ARG A 142 6.13 -13.84 -6.50
C ARG A 142 4.84 -14.58 -6.18
N LEU A 143 4.75 -15.83 -6.63
CA LEU A 143 3.64 -16.70 -6.23
C LEU A 143 3.54 -16.74 -4.69
N GLY A 144 2.32 -16.53 -4.18
CA GLY A 144 2.07 -16.30 -2.76
C GLY A 144 2.00 -14.82 -2.36
N TYR A 145 2.25 -13.88 -3.28
CA TYR A 145 1.95 -12.47 -3.07
C TYR A 145 0.47 -12.34 -2.72
N ASP A 146 0.23 -11.72 -1.57
CA ASP A 146 -1.08 -11.62 -0.95
C ASP A 146 -1.48 -10.14 -0.95
N PRO A 147 -1.97 -9.59 -2.07
CA PRO A 147 -2.39 -8.21 -2.14
C PRO A 147 -3.68 -7.98 -1.33
N ARG A 148 -3.84 -6.76 -0.82
CA ARG A 148 -5.08 -6.35 -0.13
C ARG A 148 -6.34 -6.52 -0.95
N CYS A 149 -6.20 -6.38 -2.26
CA CYS A 149 -7.26 -6.60 -3.23
C CYS A 149 -6.65 -7.25 -4.46
N GLY A 150 -6.70 -8.58 -4.50
CA GLY A 150 -6.12 -9.40 -5.54
C GLY A 150 -6.98 -9.51 -6.80
N GLY A 151 -6.66 -10.52 -7.61
CA GLY A 151 -7.42 -10.82 -8.81
C GLY A 151 -7.27 -9.76 -9.90
N ASN A 152 -6.17 -8.99 -9.89
CA ASN A 152 -5.98 -7.81 -10.73
C ASN A 152 -7.05 -6.73 -10.56
N CYS A 153 -7.60 -6.63 -9.35
CA CYS A 153 -8.67 -5.69 -9.05
C CYS A 153 -8.16 -4.34 -8.60
N CYS A 154 -7.28 -4.23 -7.57
CA CYS A 154 -6.76 -2.96 -7.02
C CYS A 154 -5.41 -3.11 -6.30
N GLU A 155 -4.64 -4.16 -6.57
CA GLU A 155 -3.36 -4.42 -5.89
C GLU A 155 -2.29 -3.34 -6.15
N LEU A 156 -1.37 -3.15 -5.19
CA LEU A 156 -0.29 -2.18 -5.34
C LEU A 156 0.75 -2.61 -6.39
N LEU A 157 1.02 -3.91 -6.47
CA LEU A 157 1.92 -4.54 -7.46
C LEU A 157 1.11 -5.40 -8.43
N TRP A 158 0.41 -4.74 -9.36
CA TRP A 158 -0.39 -5.41 -10.38
C TRP A 158 0.44 -6.40 -11.20
N SER A 159 0.11 -7.68 -11.08
CA SER A 159 0.98 -8.77 -11.53
C SER A 159 0.23 -10.07 -11.75
N GLU A 160 0.88 -11.03 -12.41
CA GLU A 160 0.35 -12.39 -12.47
C GLU A 160 0.21 -12.99 -11.07
N ALA A 161 1.16 -12.75 -10.17
CA ALA A 161 1.08 -13.23 -8.81
C ALA A 161 -0.17 -12.70 -8.07
N GLY A 162 -0.51 -11.41 -8.26
CA GLY A 162 -1.75 -10.81 -7.73
C GLY A 162 -3.01 -11.42 -8.34
N LEU A 163 -2.99 -11.77 -9.64
CA LEU A 163 -4.08 -12.53 -10.26
C LEU A 163 -4.25 -13.90 -9.58
N ARG A 164 -3.15 -14.62 -9.32
CA ARG A 164 -3.17 -15.95 -8.72
C ARG A 164 -3.62 -15.98 -7.26
N ALA A 165 -3.60 -14.85 -6.57
CA ALA A 165 -4.13 -14.75 -5.22
C ALA A 165 -5.62 -15.11 -5.17
N ASP A 166 -6.40 -14.66 -6.16
CA ASP A 166 -7.85 -14.90 -6.23
C ASP A 166 -8.23 -15.97 -7.28
N PHE A 167 -7.36 -16.23 -8.27
CA PHE A 167 -7.58 -17.23 -9.32
C PHE A 167 -6.43 -18.24 -9.38
N PRO A 168 -6.41 -19.24 -8.46
CA PRO A 168 -5.33 -20.24 -8.41
C PRO A 168 -5.25 -21.12 -9.67
N SER A 169 -6.35 -21.30 -10.39
CA SER A 169 -6.43 -22.06 -11.65
C SER A 169 -6.65 -21.14 -12.85
N ASP A 170 -6.06 -21.49 -14.00
CA ASP A 170 -6.31 -20.81 -15.29
C ASP A 170 -7.77 -20.87 -15.72
N ASP A 171 -8.47 -21.94 -15.35
CA ASP A 171 -9.88 -22.14 -15.68
C ASP A 171 -10.78 -21.11 -15.00
N ASP A 172 -10.37 -20.62 -13.82
CA ASP A 172 -11.12 -19.63 -13.03
C ASP A 172 -10.87 -18.20 -13.51
N VAL A 173 -9.78 -17.96 -14.26
CA VAL A 173 -9.43 -16.62 -14.74
C VAL A 173 -10.47 -16.16 -15.77
N PRO A 174 -11.15 -15.01 -15.54
CA PRO A 174 -12.08 -14.44 -16.50
C PRO A 174 -11.44 -14.27 -17.88
N ALA A 175 -12.15 -14.65 -18.95
CA ALA A 175 -11.59 -14.63 -20.31
C ALA A 175 -11.02 -13.26 -20.71
N ALA A 176 -11.63 -12.17 -20.24
CA ALA A 176 -11.18 -10.80 -20.49
C ALA A 176 -9.82 -10.46 -19.83
N TRP A 177 -9.35 -11.28 -18.89
CA TRP A 177 -8.12 -11.06 -18.12
C TRP A 177 -6.99 -12.00 -18.51
N ARG A 178 -7.23 -12.93 -19.45
CA ARG A 178 -6.21 -13.86 -19.94
C ARG A 178 -5.25 -13.14 -20.89
N GLY A 179 -3.96 -13.52 -20.85
CA GLY A 179 -2.94 -13.01 -21.77
C GLY A 179 -2.53 -11.55 -21.52
N ARG A 180 -2.73 -11.04 -20.31
CA ARG A 180 -2.29 -9.71 -19.91
C ARG A 180 -0.77 -9.58 -19.90
N ASP A 181 -0.30 -8.40 -20.26
CA ASP A 181 1.11 -8.03 -20.25
C ASP A 181 1.47 -7.37 -18.91
N TYR A 182 1.92 -8.19 -17.96
CA TYR A 182 2.28 -7.71 -16.62
C TYR A 182 3.67 -7.07 -16.58
N PRO A 183 3.89 -6.08 -15.69
CA PRO A 183 5.22 -5.57 -15.39
C PRO A 183 6.14 -6.68 -14.90
N SER A 184 7.40 -6.58 -15.29
CA SER A 184 8.45 -7.48 -14.82
C SER A 184 8.87 -7.19 -13.37
N ALA A 185 8.62 -5.96 -12.91
CA ALA A 185 8.93 -5.47 -11.58
C ALA A 185 8.24 -4.11 -11.34
N TYR A 186 8.44 -3.56 -10.14
CA TYR A 186 8.04 -2.21 -9.76
C TYR A 186 9.19 -1.45 -9.11
N ASP A 187 9.37 -0.17 -9.46
CA ASP A 187 10.21 0.75 -8.70
C ASP A 187 9.34 1.42 -7.62
N VAL A 188 9.54 1.02 -6.37
CA VAL A 188 8.73 1.44 -5.21
C VAL A 188 9.58 2.24 -4.25
N ALA A 189 8.99 3.26 -3.63
CA ALA A 189 9.61 4.01 -2.53
C ALA A 189 8.67 4.19 -1.35
N LEU A 190 9.18 3.99 -0.13
CA LEU A 190 8.48 4.22 1.14
C LEU A 190 9.08 5.44 1.84
N ASP A 191 8.27 6.38 2.31
CA ASP A 191 8.76 7.46 3.17
C ASP A 191 9.36 6.87 4.46
N ALA A 192 10.60 7.24 4.79
CA ALA A 192 11.35 6.59 5.87
C ALA A 192 10.73 6.84 7.26
N VAL A 193 9.97 7.93 7.42
CA VAL A 193 9.33 8.29 8.68
C VAL A 193 8.01 7.55 8.85
N THR A 194 7.13 7.60 7.84
CA THR A 194 5.75 7.10 7.92
C THR A 194 5.59 5.67 7.41
N GLY A 195 6.46 5.19 6.52
CA GLY A 195 6.31 3.92 5.81
C GLY A 195 5.28 3.94 4.68
N ILE A 196 4.64 5.09 4.41
CA ILE A 196 3.69 5.26 3.32
C ILE A 196 4.40 5.13 1.98
N VAL A 197 3.76 4.47 1.01
CA VAL A 197 4.26 4.38 -0.37
C VAL A 197 4.20 5.75 -1.01
N VAL A 198 5.35 6.34 -1.30
CA VAL A 198 5.46 7.65 -1.98
C VAL A 198 5.67 7.50 -3.49
N ARG A 199 6.07 6.33 -3.97
CA ARG A 199 6.12 5.97 -5.40
C ARG A 199 5.84 4.48 -5.60
N SER A 200 5.08 4.15 -6.64
CA SER A 200 5.01 2.80 -7.21
C SER A 200 4.89 2.94 -8.72
N HIS A 201 5.94 2.58 -9.44
CA HIS A 201 6.02 2.68 -10.91
C HIS A 201 6.30 1.30 -11.52
N PRO A 202 5.50 0.84 -12.49
CA PRO A 202 5.74 -0.42 -13.16
C PRO A 202 6.97 -0.37 -14.07
N VAL A 203 7.70 -1.49 -14.13
CA VAL A 203 8.85 -1.69 -15.03
C VAL A 203 8.42 -2.64 -16.15
N GLY A 204 8.06 -2.07 -17.30
CA GLY A 204 7.40 -2.78 -18.39
C GLY A 204 5.92 -3.04 -18.09
N GLY A 205 5.27 -3.87 -18.89
CA GLY A 205 3.85 -4.16 -18.79
C GLY A 205 2.96 -3.03 -19.30
N THR A 206 2.06 -3.34 -20.22
CA THR A 206 1.19 -2.36 -20.85
C THR A 206 -0.01 -2.01 -19.97
N GLY A 207 -0.17 -0.72 -19.64
CA GLY A 207 -1.34 -0.23 -18.91
C GLY A 207 -1.34 -0.54 -17.41
N ALA A 208 -0.20 -1.00 -16.87
CA ALA A 208 -0.06 -1.25 -15.45
C ALA A 208 -0.24 0.04 -14.62
N PRO A 209 -0.95 -0.03 -13.48
CA PRO A 209 -1.21 1.13 -12.66
C PRO A 209 0.06 1.65 -11.97
N TRP A 210 0.12 2.96 -11.78
CA TRP A 210 1.16 3.65 -11.02
C TRP A 210 0.55 4.63 -10.02
N LEU A 211 1.31 4.96 -8.98
CA LEU A 211 0.96 6.02 -8.04
C LEU A 211 2.17 6.78 -7.50
N GLU A 212 1.92 8.02 -7.07
CA GLU A 212 2.85 8.89 -6.38
C GLU A 212 2.15 9.63 -5.24
N ASN A 213 2.88 9.84 -4.14
CA ASN A 213 2.45 10.69 -3.04
C ASN A 213 3.56 11.64 -2.63
N ASP A 214 3.26 12.94 -2.60
CA ASP A 214 4.11 13.92 -1.95
C ASP A 214 3.57 14.16 -0.54
N ILE A 215 4.29 13.71 0.49
CA ILE A 215 3.91 13.97 1.89
C ILE A 215 4.30 15.41 2.23
N VAL A 216 3.29 16.24 2.49
CA VAL A 216 3.45 17.65 2.89
C VAL A 216 3.77 17.75 4.37
N SER A 217 3.07 16.97 5.21
CA SER A 217 3.35 16.87 6.65
C SER A 217 2.83 15.53 7.21
N ALA A 218 3.43 15.08 8.32
CA ALA A 218 3.02 13.89 9.04
C ALA A 218 3.28 14.06 10.55
N GLY A 219 2.41 13.48 11.38
CA GLY A 219 2.50 13.48 12.85
C GLY A 219 1.86 12.25 13.48
#